data_AF-A0A011PQ61-F1
#
_entry.id   AF-A0A011PQ61-F1
#
_cell.length_a   1.000
_cell.length_b   1.000
_cell.length_c   1.000
_cell.angle_alpha   90.00
_cell.angle_beta   90.00
_cell.angle_gamma   90.00
#
_symmetry.space_group_name_H-M   'P 1'
#
loop_
_entity.id
_entity.type
_entity.pdbx_description
1 polymer ?
#
loop_
_entity_poly.entity_id
_entity_poly.type
_entity_poly.pdbx_seq_one_letter_code
_entity_poly.pdbx_strand_id
1 'polypeptide(L)'
;MSIFPFKRRALRLLLLSLLVIACLVMARFQLWRAETRGERFDREQAAMIATPIALSGQQRQRDELVDRAATARGHWLAEKTLFLDNKIYRSRPGYHVLTPLRLSGSDAVVVVNRGWMAAPRLRSDVPSVPTPAGEIEVAGVTRAFETRIFELEESEPEGPVWQHLREADYRQRSGLAPLPVILLQTNGEGDGLARDWGSADDPRTKHYGYAAMWLVFALMAVAYGLFAWQKK
;
A
#
# COMPACT_ATOMS: atom_id res chain seq x y z
N MET A 1 -36.37 45.76 -33.85
CA MET A 1 -36.47 44.31 -34.08
C MET A 1 -35.15 43.66 -33.66
N SER A 2 -35.09 43.00 -32.49
CA SER A 2 -33.85 42.41 -31.96
C SER A 2 -33.61 41.05 -32.61
N ILE A 3 -32.60 40.96 -33.49
CA ILE A 3 -32.17 39.73 -34.17
C ILE A 3 -31.32 38.83 -33.23
N PHE A 4 -31.03 39.29 -32.01
CA PHE A 4 -30.10 38.66 -31.07
C PHE A 4 -30.66 37.65 -30.01
N PRO A 5 -31.97 37.45 -29.76
CA PRO A 5 -32.42 36.62 -28.65
C PRO A 5 -32.28 35.11 -28.92
N PHE A 6 -32.39 34.69 -30.19
CA PHE A 6 -32.34 33.28 -30.58
C PHE A 6 -30.92 32.68 -30.42
N LYS A 7 -29.89 33.40 -30.93
CA LYS A 7 -28.48 32.97 -30.81
C LYS A 7 -28.03 32.85 -29.36
N ARG A 8 -28.49 33.73 -28.47
CA ARG A 8 -28.17 33.68 -27.03
C ARG A 8 -28.85 32.51 -26.29
N ARG A 9 -30.02 32.06 -26.75
CA ARG A 9 -30.72 30.88 -26.17
C ARG A 9 -30.04 29.58 -26.60
N ALA A 10 -29.77 29.44 -27.90
CA ALA A 10 -29.04 28.28 -28.43
C ALA A 10 -27.66 28.12 -27.78
N LEU A 11 -26.92 29.22 -27.62
CA LEU A 11 -25.62 29.21 -26.93
C LEU A 11 -25.72 28.77 -25.47
N ARG A 12 -26.74 29.22 -24.72
CA ARG A 12 -26.94 28.81 -23.32
C ARG A 12 -27.29 27.33 -23.19
N LEU A 13 -28.14 26.81 -24.07
CA LEU A 13 -28.48 25.38 -24.10
C LEU A 13 -27.25 24.54 -24.46
N LEU A 14 -26.48 24.96 -25.46
CA LEU A 14 -25.23 24.31 -25.83
C LEU A 14 -24.26 24.26 -24.64
N LEU A 15 -24.03 25.37 -23.95
CA LEU A 15 -23.14 25.43 -22.78
C LEU A 15 -23.64 24.55 -21.62
N LEU A 16 -24.95 24.53 -21.36
CA LEU A 16 -25.54 23.63 -20.35
C LEU A 16 -25.39 22.16 -20.74
N SER A 17 -25.65 21.81 -22.00
CA SER A 17 -25.45 20.45 -22.49
C SER A 17 -23.98 20.02 -22.39
N LEU A 18 -23.03 20.90 -22.76
CA LEU A 18 -21.60 20.64 -22.61
C LEU A 18 -21.19 20.44 -21.15
N LEU A 19 -21.74 21.24 -20.24
CA LEU A 19 -21.50 21.08 -18.80
C LEU A 19 -22.02 19.73 -18.29
N VAL A 20 -23.24 19.35 -18.66
CA VAL A 20 -23.83 18.05 -18.28
C VAL A 20 -22.98 16.91 -18.84
N ILE A 21 -22.59 16.96 -20.10
CA ILE A 21 -21.71 15.95 -20.73
C ILE A 21 -20.37 15.87 -20.00
N ALA A 22 -19.76 17.01 -19.67
CA ALA A 22 -18.51 17.03 -18.92
C ALA A 22 -18.65 16.37 -17.54
N CYS A 23 -19.73 16.67 -16.80
CA CYS A 23 -20.01 16.02 -15.52
C CYS A 23 -20.19 14.49 -15.66
N LEU A 24 -20.90 14.03 -16.69
CA LEU A 24 -21.09 12.60 -16.94
C LEU A 24 -19.77 11.89 -17.31
N VAL A 25 -18.93 12.52 -18.15
CA VAL A 25 -17.60 12.01 -18.49
C VAL A 25 -16.73 11.90 -17.23
N MET A 26 -16.75 12.92 -16.37
CA MET A 26 -16.02 12.90 -15.10
C MET A 26 -16.54 11.83 -14.14
N ALA A 27 -17.85 11.62 -14.05
CA ALA A 27 -18.42 10.54 -13.25
C ALA A 27 -17.96 9.17 -13.76
N ARG A 28 -18.01 8.94 -15.08
CA ARG A 28 -17.54 7.69 -15.71
C ARG A 28 -16.04 7.46 -15.47
N PHE A 29 -15.24 8.52 -15.57
CA PHE A 29 -13.81 8.47 -15.28
C PHE A 29 -13.54 8.10 -13.82
N GLN A 30 -14.33 8.63 -12.87
CA GLN A 30 -14.22 8.23 -11.47
C GLN A 30 -14.58 6.77 -11.24
N LEU A 31 -15.64 6.26 -11.89
CA LEU A 31 -15.98 4.84 -11.81
C LEU A 31 -14.89 3.93 -12.38
N TRP A 32 -14.31 4.28 -13.53
CA TRP A 32 -13.18 3.54 -14.10
C TRP A 32 -11.96 3.51 -13.16
N ARG A 33 -11.68 4.63 -12.47
CA ARG A 33 -10.63 4.67 -11.43
C ARG A 33 -10.96 3.79 -10.24
N ALA A 34 -12.24 3.73 -9.83
CA ALA A 34 -12.70 2.84 -8.78
C ALA A 34 -12.42 1.37 -9.18
N GLU A 35 -12.88 0.94 -10.35
CA GLU A 35 -12.66 -0.42 -10.88
C GLU A 35 -11.18 -0.79 -10.91
N THR A 36 -10.34 0.05 -11.52
CA THR A 36 -8.89 -0.21 -11.69
C THR A 36 -8.17 -0.35 -10.35
N ARG A 37 -8.55 0.44 -9.33
CA ARG A 37 -7.95 0.34 -8.00
C ARG A 37 -8.55 -0.79 -7.16
N GLY A 38 -9.83 -1.08 -7.36
CA GLY A 38 -10.54 -2.18 -6.71
C GLY A 38 -9.95 -3.54 -7.06
N GLU A 39 -9.60 -3.79 -8.32
CA GLU A 39 -9.00 -5.07 -8.72
C GLU A 39 -7.70 -5.40 -7.99
N ARG A 40 -6.85 -4.40 -7.73
CA ARG A 40 -5.60 -4.60 -6.98
C ARG A 40 -5.89 -4.92 -5.52
N PHE A 41 -6.80 -4.15 -4.92
CA PHE A 41 -7.24 -4.36 -3.56
C PHE A 41 -7.88 -5.74 -3.34
N ASP A 42 -8.71 -6.19 -4.28
CA ASP A 42 -9.34 -7.51 -4.22
C ASP A 42 -8.31 -8.64 -4.36
N ARG A 43 -7.29 -8.48 -5.22
CA ARG A 43 -6.17 -9.43 -5.30
C ARG A 43 -5.38 -9.51 -4.00
N GLU A 44 -5.08 -8.37 -3.37
CA GLU A 44 -4.39 -8.32 -2.09
C GLU A 44 -5.21 -8.98 -0.96
N GLN A 45 -6.52 -8.74 -0.92
CA GLN A 45 -7.40 -9.40 0.05
C GLN A 45 -7.50 -10.90 -0.21
N ALA A 46 -7.70 -11.33 -1.46
CA ALA A 46 -7.75 -12.74 -1.82
C ALA A 46 -6.45 -13.47 -1.48
N ALA A 47 -5.30 -12.80 -1.63
CA ALA A 47 -4.00 -13.34 -1.22
C ALA A 47 -3.90 -13.61 0.28
N MET A 48 -4.58 -12.83 1.14
CA MET A 48 -4.54 -13.02 2.60
C MET A 48 -5.28 -14.28 3.07
N ILE A 49 -6.27 -14.74 2.29
CA ILE A 49 -7.11 -15.91 2.59
C ILE A 49 -6.79 -17.14 1.72
N ALA A 50 -5.91 -16.99 0.73
CA ALA A 50 -5.46 -18.10 -0.11
C ALA A 50 -4.61 -19.11 0.69
N THR A 51 -4.52 -20.34 0.19
CA THR A 51 -3.64 -21.36 0.78
C THR A 51 -2.19 -20.85 0.79
N PRO A 52 -1.54 -20.77 1.96
CA PRO A 52 -0.18 -20.26 2.05
C PRO A 52 0.81 -21.13 1.27
N ILE A 53 1.70 -20.48 0.51
CA ILE A 53 2.83 -21.16 -0.12
C ILE A 53 3.97 -21.32 0.89
N ALA A 54 4.64 -22.47 0.90
CA ALA A 54 5.84 -22.66 1.72
C ALA A 54 7.04 -22.00 1.04
N LEU A 55 7.68 -21.03 1.71
CA LEU A 55 8.87 -20.37 1.22
C LEU A 55 10.08 -21.30 1.33
N SER A 56 10.84 -21.40 0.24
CA SER A 56 12.04 -22.21 0.11
C SER A 56 13.13 -21.44 -0.63
N GLY A 57 14.40 -21.79 -0.39
CA GLY A 57 15.55 -21.09 -0.97
C GLY A 57 15.68 -21.14 -2.50
N GLN A 58 14.91 -22.01 -3.17
CA GLN A 58 14.91 -22.15 -4.64
C GLN A 58 14.02 -21.10 -5.34
N GLN A 59 13.11 -20.45 -4.61
CA GLN A 59 12.17 -19.50 -5.21
C GLN A 59 12.84 -18.15 -5.46
N ARG A 60 13.23 -17.90 -6.71
CA ARG A 60 13.91 -16.65 -7.12
C ARG A 60 13.05 -15.74 -7.99
N GLN A 61 11.89 -16.20 -8.44
CA GLN A 61 11.00 -15.40 -9.28
C GLN A 61 10.11 -14.51 -8.41
N ARG A 62 10.35 -13.20 -8.47
CA ARG A 62 9.60 -12.20 -7.70
C ARG A 62 8.11 -12.24 -7.99
N ASP A 63 7.73 -12.31 -9.26
CA ASP A 63 6.32 -12.18 -9.67
C ASP A 63 5.44 -13.36 -9.22
N GLU A 64 6.05 -14.52 -8.94
CA GLU A 64 5.35 -15.69 -8.37
C GLU A 64 5.14 -15.56 -6.86
N LEU A 65 5.99 -14.75 -6.21
CA LEU A 65 6.03 -14.61 -4.76
C LEU A 65 5.32 -13.36 -4.26
N VAL A 66 5.23 -12.26 -5.01
CA VAL A 66 4.63 -11.01 -4.52
C VAL A 66 3.13 -11.16 -4.30
N ASP A 67 2.63 -10.57 -3.21
CA ASP A 67 1.22 -10.54 -2.83
C ASP A 67 0.61 -11.94 -2.70
N ARG A 68 1.28 -12.82 -1.93
CA ARG A 68 0.82 -14.19 -1.65
C ARG A 68 0.81 -14.44 -0.14
N ALA A 69 -0.20 -15.16 0.35
CA ALA A 69 -0.07 -15.82 1.65
C ALA A 69 1.10 -16.81 1.60
N ALA A 70 1.95 -16.79 2.61
CA ALA A 70 3.13 -17.63 2.66
C ALA A 70 3.49 -18.04 4.09
N THR A 71 4.14 -19.19 4.23
CA THR A 71 4.76 -19.65 5.46
C THR A 71 6.26 -19.82 5.26
N ALA A 72 7.05 -19.45 6.26
CA ALA A 72 8.49 -19.60 6.28
C ALA A 72 8.90 -20.31 7.56
N ARG A 73 9.63 -21.43 7.43
CA ARG A 73 10.20 -22.16 8.55
C ARG A 73 11.71 -21.95 8.58
N GLY A 74 12.25 -21.65 9.75
CA GLY A 74 13.66 -21.28 9.85
C GLY A 74 14.12 -20.82 11.23
N HIS A 75 15.34 -20.29 11.27
CA HIS A 75 15.95 -19.71 12.45
C HIS A 75 16.13 -18.21 12.27
N TRP A 76 15.84 -17.43 13.31
CA TRP A 76 16.07 -15.99 13.30
C TRP A 76 17.57 -15.68 13.27
N LEU A 77 17.96 -14.73 12.42
CA LEU A 77 19.26 -14.06 12.47
C LEU A 77 19.11 -12.75 13.26
N ALA A 78 18.95 -12.88 14.59
CA ALA A 78 18.61 -11.77 15.47
C ALA A 78 19.65 -10.62 15.40
N GLU A 79 20.93 -10.96 15.23
CA GLU A 79 22.05 -10.05 15.08
C GLU A 79 22.02 -9.23 13.78
N LYS A 80 21.19 -9.63 12.81
CA LYS A 80 20.97 -8.93 11.53
C LYS A 80 19.62 -8.20 11.50
N THR A 81 18.98 -8.00 12.65
CA THR A 81 17.75 -7.21 12.75
C THR A 81 18.01 -5.76 12.38
N LEU A 82 17.11 -5.19 11.57
CA LEU A 82 17.10 -3.78 11.20
C LEU A 82 15.76 -3.14 11.53
N PHE A 83 15.78 -1.84 11.77
CA PHE A 83 14.63 -1.03 12.14
C PHE A 83 14.36 -0.03 11.02
N LEU A 84 13.24 -0.20 10.33
CA LEU A 84 12.82 0.71 9.29
C LEU A 84 12.04 1.87 9.91
N ASP A 85 12.62 3.07 9.86
CA ASP A 85 12.12 4.30 10.48
C ASP A 85 10.97 4.94 9.69
N ASN A 86 10.43 6.01 10.28
CA ASN A 86 9.34 6.83 9.77
C ASN A 86 8.05 6.04 9.54
N LYS A 87 7.82 5.00 10.35
CA LYS A 87 6.58 4.23 10.34
C LYS A 87 5.65 4.76 11.41
N ILE A 88 4.54 5.36 10.99
CA ILE A 88 3.53 5.92 11.88
C ILE A 88 2.44 4.88 12.10
N TYR A 89 2.16 4.57 13.37
CA TYR A 89 1.02 3.74 13.76
C TYR A 89 0.21 4.47 14.83
N ARG A 90 -1.10 4.62 14.60
CA ARG A 90 -2.03 5.35 15.50
C ARG A 90 -1.48 6.72 15.95
N SER A 91 -1.00 7.51 14.97
CA SER A 91 -0.42 8.84 15.19
C SER A 91 0.87 8.87 16.04
N ARG A 92 1.54 7.72 16.22
CA ARG A 92 2.81 7.63 16.93
C ARG A 92 3.91 7.21 15.96
N PRO A 93 5.05 7.93 15.91
CA PRO A 93 6.20 7.52 15.12
C PRO A 93 6.86 6.27 15.74
N GLY A 94 7.42 5.43 14.88
CA GLY A 94 8.03 4.18 15.28
C GLY A 94 8.77 3.49 14.15
N TYR A 95 9.13 2.24 14.41
CA TYR A 95 9.90 1.41 13.52
C TYR A 95 9.08 0.20 13.08
N HIS A 96 9.26 -0.23 11.84
CA HIS A 96 9.04 -1.64 11.51
C HIS A 96 10.30 -2.43 11.87
N VAL A 97 10.11 -3.55 12.55
CA VAL A 97 11.20 -4.46 12.94
C VAL A 97 11.36 -5.50 11.86
N LEU A 98 12.48 -5.49 11.16
CA LEU A 98 12.79 -6.46 10.13
C LEU A 98 13.90 -7.39 10.60
N THR A 99 13.55 -8.66 10.80
CA THR A 99 14.50 -9.69 11.19
C THR A 99 14.62 -10.71 10.06
N PRO A 100 15.84 -11.03 9.60
CA PRO A 100 16.02 -12.05 8.59
C PRO A 100 15.78 -13.43 9.20
N LEU A 101 15.06 -14.29 8.49
CA LEU A 101 14.84 -15.69 8.84
C LEU A 101 15.63 -16.56 7.86
N ARG A 102 16.61 -17.32 8.35
CA ARG A 102 17.30 -18.34 7.54
C ARG A 102 16.37 -19.54 7.36
N LEU A 103 16.01 -19.83 6.13
CA LEU A 103 15.06 -20.89 5.79
C LEU A 103 15.67 -22.27 6.06
N SER A 104 14.92 -23.15 6.70
CA SER A 104 15.38 -24.51 7.00
C SER A 104 15.73 -25.28 5.73
N GLY A 105 16.84 -26.02 5.76
CA GLY A 105 17.34 -26.78 4.60
C GLY A 105 18.03 -25.95 3.51
N SER A 106 18.30 -24.66 3.73
CA SER A 106 19.07 -23.83 2.80
C SER A 106 19.81 -22.67 3.49
N ASP A 107 20.78 -22.06 2.80
CA ASP A 107 21.39 -20.79 3.24
C ASP A 107 20.59 -19.56 2.81
N ALA A 108 19.47 -19.75 2.12
CA ALA A 108 18.61 -18.64 1.70
C ALA A 108 17.91 -18.03 2.91
N VAL A 109 17.70 -16.71 2.84
CA VAL A 109 16.98 -15.98 3.89
C VAL A 109 15.73 -15.34 3.32
N VAL A 110 14.71 -15.17 4.15
CA VAL A 110 13.61 -14.26 3.87
C VAL A 110 13.65 -13.13 4.89
N VAL A 111 13.51 -11.89 4.43
CA VAL A 111 13.39 -10.75 5.35
C VAL A 111 11.97 -10.76 5.87
N VAL A 112 11.79 -10.89 7.19
CA VAL A 112 10.47 -10.85 7.82
C VAL A 112 10.28 -9.50 8.47
N ASN A 113 9.25 -8.77 8.06
CA ASN A 113 8.75 -7.64 8.82
C ASN A 113 7.85 -8.17 9.94
N ARG A 114 8.35 -8.11 11.17
CA ARG A 114 7.73 -8.72 12.35
C ARG A 114 6.60 -7.88 12.94
N GLY A 115 6.57 -6.59 12.64
CA GLY A 115 5.57 -5.66 13.16
C GLY A 115 6.15 -4.28 13.45
N TRP A 116 5.28 -3.40 13.93
CA TRP A 116 5.59 -2.05 14.35
C TRP A 116 5.90 -1.98 15.85
N MET A 117 6.85 -1.12 16.23
CA MET A 117 7.07 -0.71 17.61
C MET A 117 7.28 0.80 17.72
N ALA A 118 6.93 1.37 18.86
CA ALA A 118 7.13 2.80 19.12
C ALA A 118 8.61 3.15 19.14
N ALA A 119 8.98 4.28 18.52
CA ALA A 119 10.35 4.76 18.60
C ALA A 119 10.67 5.20 20.05
N PRO A 120 11.89 4.91 20.53
CA PRO A 120 12.37 5.46 21.79
C PRO A 120 12.51 6.98 21.68
N ARG A 121 12.64 7.63 22.85
CA ARG A 121 12.78 9.10 22.92
C ARG A 121 14.02 9.59 22.19
N LEU A 122 15.13 8.87 22.32
CA LEU A 122 16.37 9.15 21.60
C LEU A 122 16.52 8.12 20.47
N ARG A 123 16.79 8.61 19.26
CA ARG A 123 16.99 7.75 18.08
C ARG A 123 18.30 6.93 18.15
N SER A 124 19.24 7.34 19.01
CA SER A 124 20.45 6.58 19.32
C SER A 124 20.19 5.28 20.07
N ASP A 125 19.04 5.17 20.74
CA ASP A 125 18.72 4.00 21.56
C ASP A 125 18.12 2.92 20.65
N VAL A 126 18.94 1.96 20.23
CA VAL A 126 18.46 0.84 19.41
C VAL A 126 17.64 -0.09 20.32
N PRO A 127 16.33 -0.27 20.06
CA PRO A 127 15.52 -1.12 20.90
C PRO A 127 15.91 -2.59 20.76
N SER A 128 15.80 -3.35 21.86
CA SER A 128 15.92 -4.81 21.83
C SER A 128 14.54 -5.42 21.62
N VAL A 129 14.45 -6.40 20.71
CA VAL A 129 13.21 -7.11 20.40
C VAL A 129 13.35 -8.57 20.85
N PRO A 130 12.48 -9.08 21.73
CA PRO A 130 12.47 -10.49 22.10
C PRO A 130 12.39 -11.37 20.86
N THR A 131 13.39 -12.21 20.67
CA THR A 131 13.52 -13.08 19.51
C THR A 131 13.74 -14.50 20.01
N PRO A 132 12.75 -15.40 19.86
CA PRO A 132 12.86 -16.76 20.37
C PRO A 132 14.02 -17.50 19.69
N ALA A 133 14.75 -18.29 20.46
CA ALA A 133 15.77 -19.17 19.93
C ALA A 133 15.15 -20.46 19.38
N GLY A 134 15.83 -21.08 18.41
CA GLY A 134 15.39 -22.33 17.78
C GLY A 134 14.63 -22.12 16.46
N GLU A 135 14.12 -23.24 15.93
CA GLU A 135 13.36 -23.26 14.69
C GLU A 135 11.93 -22.77 14.94
N ILE A 136 11.46 -21.88 14.09
CA ILE A 136 10.11 -21.31 14.18
C ILE A 136 9.44 -21.29 12.81
N GLU A 137 8.11 -21.22 12.81
CA GLU A 137 7.30 -21.05 11.61
C GLU A 137 6.57 -19.70 11.65
N VAL A 138 6.85 -18.89 10.63
CA VAL A 138 6.24 -17.57 10.43
C VAL A 138 5.22 -17.67 9.32
N ALA A 139 3.99 -17.25 9.58
CA ALA A 139 2.96 -17.07 8.57
C ALA A 139 2.80 -15.59 8.26
N GLY A 140 2.50 -15.27 7.00
CA GLY A 140 2.42 -13.89 6.58
C GLY A 140 1.98 -13.71 5.14
N VAL A 141 2.08 -12.46 4.68
CA VAL A 141 1.85 -12.09 3.28
C VAL A 141 3.14 -11.52 2.72
N THR A 142 3.59 -12.05 1.59
CA THR A 142 4.76 -11.56 0.89
C THR A 142 4.48 -10.25 0.17
N ARG A 143 5.43 -9.32 0.24
CA ARG A 143 5.43 -8.04 -0.47
C ARG A 143 6.74 -7.85 -1.18
N ALA A 144 6.73 -7.06 -2.25
CA ALA A 144 7.96 -6.62 -2.88
C ALA A 144 8.77 -5.72 -1.94
N PHE A 145 10.09 -5.67 -2.15
CA PHE A 145 10.92 -4.62 -1.59
C PHE A 145 10.44 -3.23 -2.02
N GLU A 146 10.55 -2.27 -1.12
CA GLU A 146 10.12 -0.89 -1.35
C GLU A 146 11.09 -0.24 -2.35
N THR A 147 10.59 0.07 -3.54
CA THR A 147 11.43 0.48 -4.69
C THR A 147 11.21 1.92 -5.13
N ARG A 148 10.28 2.65 -4.50
CA ARG A 148 9.75 3.90 -5.05
C ARG A 148 9.49 4.95 -3.99
N ILE A 149 10.55 5.46 -3.39
CA ILE A 149 10.50 6.79 -2.78
C ILE A 149 11.49 7.64 -3.56
N PHE A 150 11.00 8.76 -4.10
CA PHE A 150 11.86 9.74 -4.74
C PHE A 150 12.66 10.40 -3.62
N GLU A 151 13.93 10.03 -3.51
CA GLU A 151 14.87 10.67 -2.60
C GLU A 151 15.52 11.84 -3.32
N LEU A 152 15.49 13.02 -2.70
CA LEU A 152 16.24 14.19 -3.17
C LEU A 152 17.74 14.01 -2.96
N GLU A 153 18.12 13.16 -2.01
CA GLU A 153 19.49 12.81 -1.65
C GLU A 153 19.49 11.35 -1.17
N GLU A 154 20.36 10.51 -1.74
CA GLU A 154 20.49 9.13 -1.29
C GLU A 154 21.12 9.12 0.11
N SER A 155 20.32 8.78 1.11
CA SER A 155 20.84 8.59 2.46
C SER A 155 21.31 7.14 2.61
N GLU A 156 22.62 6.92 2.74
CA GLU A 156 23.09 5.58 3.11
C GLU A 156 22.66 5.28 4.57
N PRO A 157 22.07 4.10 4.82
CA PRO A 157 21.67 3.75 6.17
C PRO A 157 22.91 3.59 7.07
N GLU A 158 22.96 4.29 8.20
CA GLU A 158 23.98 4.12 9.25
C GLU A 158 23.45 3.23 10.38
N GLY A 159 24.25 2.27 10.84
CA GLY A 159 23.84 1.29 11.85
C GLY A 159 22.59 0.45 11.47
N PRO A 160 21.83 -0.07 12.46
CA PRO A 160 20.67 -0.93 12.24
C PRO A 160 19.38 -0.17 11.91
N VAL A 161 19.39 1.18 11.92
CA VAL A 161 18.20 2.00 11.62
C VAL A 161 18.26 2.50 10.19
N TRP A 162 17.23 2.20 9.40
CA TRP A 162 17.17 2.44 7.97
C TRP A 162 15.94 3.30 7.68
N GLN A 163 16.04 4.25 6.74
CA GLN A 163 14.86 5.00 6.30
C GLN A 163 14.12 4.28 5.17
N HIS A 164 14.89 3.60 4.31
CA HIS A 164 14.40 2.90 3.14
C HIS A 164 14.98 1.49 3.08
N LEU A 165 14.22 0.56 2.51
CA LEU A 165 14.64 -0.83 2.37
C LEU A 165 14.63 -1.25 0.90
N ARG A 166 15.75 -0.97 0.23
CA ARG A 166 16.03 -1.44 -1.13
C ARG A 166 16.67 -2.82 -1.07
N GLU A 167 16.31 -3.69 -2.01
CA GLU A 167 16.85 -5.05 -2.07
C GLU A 167 18.38 -5.05 -2.25
N ALA A 168 18.89 -4.18 -3.13
CA ALA A 168 20.31 -4.07 -3.42
C ALA A 168 21.12 -3.65 -2.17
N ASP A 169 20.70 -2.60 -1.49
CA ASP A 169 21.32 -2.11 -0.25
C ASP A 169 21.32 -3.18 0.83
N TYR A 170 20.17 -3.85 0.99
CA TYR A 170 20.04 -4.93 1.97
C TYR A 170 21.01 -6.07 1.67
N ARG A 171 21.12 -6.50 0.40
CA ARG A 171 22.08 -7.55 -0.03
C ARG A 171 23.52 -7.14 0.26
N GLN A 172 23.90 -5.93 -0.17
CA GLN A 172 25.26 -5.42 -0.02
C GLN A 172 25.67 -5.32 1.45
N ARG A 173 24.78 -4.82 2.31
CA ARG A 173 25.11 -4.50 3.71
C ARG A 173 24.96 -5.69 4.65
N SER A 174 23.97 -6.54 4.43
CA SER A 174 23.78 -7.74 5.26
C SER A 174 24.79 -8.85 4.93
N GLY A 175 25.25 -8.91 3.67
CA GLY A 175 26.01 -10.02 3.10
C GLY A 175 25.16 -11.26 2.85
N LEU A 176 23.84 -11.14 2.94
CA LEU A 176 22.90 -12.26 2.80
C LEU A 176 22.30 -12.29 1.39
N ALA A 177 21.81 -13.48 1.00
CA ALA A 177 21.10 -13.69 -0.26
C ALA A 177 19.59 -13.86 -0.02
N PRO A 178 18.83 -12.78 0.27
CA PRO A 178 17.41 -12.87 0.52
C PRO A 178 16.62 -13.37 -0.70
N LEU A 179 15.43 -13.91 -0.46
CA LEU A 179 14.37 -13.99 -1.46
C LEU A 179 14.03 -12.57 -1.95
N PRO A 180 13.55 -12.39 -3.20
CA PRO A 180 13.23 -11.07 -3.76
C PRO A 180 11.89 -10.49 -3.23
N VAL A 181 11.53 -10.84 -2.00
CA VAL A 181 10.32 -10.42 -1.28
C VAL A 181 10.59 -10.28 0.21
N ILE A 182 9.74 -9.51 0.88
CA ILE A 182 9.65 -9.39 2.34
C ILE A 182 8.39 -10.12 2.79
N LEU A 183 8.45 -10.85 3.90
CA LEU A 183 7.28 -11.48 4.52
C LEU A 183 6.71 -10.56 5.62
N LEU A 184 5.48 -10.09 5.46
CA LEU A 184 4.75 -9.39 6.53
C LEU A 184 4.15 -10.41 7.48
N GLN A 185 4.70 -10.53 8.68
CA GLN A 185 4.27 -11.52 9.66
C GLN A 185 2.85 -11.24 10.15
N THR A 186 1.95 -12.22 10.05
CA THR A 186 0.56 -12.13 10.53
C THR A 186 0.29 -12.96 11.78
N ASN A 187 1.15 -13.94 12.08
CA ASN A 187 1.05 -14.76 13.29
C ASN A 187 2.01 -14.31 14.40
N GLY A 188 1.80 -14.80 15.61
CA GLY A 188 2.68 -14.55 16.75
C GLY A 188 2.18 -13.45 17.68
N GLU A 189 2.21 -13.74 18.97
CA GLU A 189 1.82 -12.84 20.07
C GLU A 189 2.93 -12.81 21.13
N GLY A 190 2.98 -11.76 21.94
CA GLY A 190 3.87 -11.68 23.11
C GLY A 190 5.23 -11.02 22.91
N ASP A 191 5.59 -10.57 21.71
CA ASP A 191 6.82 -9.81 21.46
C ASP A 191 6.65 -8.28 21.48
N GLY A 192 5.44 -7.80 21.80
CA GLY A 192 5.12 -6.37 21.91
C GLY A 192 5.04 -5.63 20.57
N LEU A 193 5.10 -6.35 19.45
CA LEU A 193 5.01 -5.77 18.11
C LEU A 193 3.56 -5.69 17.63
N ALA A 194 3.18 -4.56 17.06
CA ALA A 194 1.88 -4.37 16.43
C ALA A 194 1.93 -4.88 14.98
N ARG A 195 1.09 -5.87 14.66
CA ARG A 195 0.96 -6.47 13.32
C ARG A 195 -0.31 -6.00 12.62
N ASP A 196 -0.60 -4.71 12.75
CA ASP A 196 -1.70 -4.07 12.02
C ASP A 196 -1.13 -3.51 10.72
N TRP A 197 -1.09 -4.37 9.70
CA TRP A 197 -0.62 -3.99 8.36
C TRP A 197 -1.63 -3.09 7.61
N GLY A 198 -2.77 -2.80 8.25
CA GLY A 198 -3.93 -2.17 7.63
C GLY A 198 -4.62 -3.12 6.65
N SER A 199 -5.95 -3.13 6.68
CA SER A 199 -6.65 -3.17 5.39
C SER A 199 -6.54 -1.74 4.88
N ALA A 200 -5.94 -1.53 3.70
CA ALA A 200 -6.11 -0.23 3.06
C ALA A 200 -7.63 0.00 2.95
N ASP A 201 -8.13 1.16 3.38
CA ASP A 201 -9.54 1.49 3.14
C ASP A 201 -9.83 1.23 1.66
N ASP A 202 -10.95 0.56 1.36
CA ASP A 202 -11.27 0.19 -0.01
C ASP A 202 -11.15 1.44 -0.91
N PRO A 203 -10.16 1.48 -1.82
CA PRO A 203 -9.84 2.67 -2.58
C PRO A 203 -11.01 3.10 -3.46
N ARG A 204 -11.95 2.19 -3.76
CA ARG A 204 -13.18 2.45 -4.51
C ARG A 204 -14.07 3.48 -3.83
N THR A 205 -14.15 3.46 -2.49
CA THR A 205 -15.08 4.30 -1.70
C THR A 205 -14.97 5.78 -2.05
N LYS A 206 -13.73 6.30 -2.11
CA LYS A 206 -13.47 7.71 -2.46
C LYS A 206 -13.91 8.03 -3.88
N HIS A 207 -13.65 7.13 -4.82
CA HIS A 207 -14.01 7.30 -6.23
C HIS A 207 -15.52 7.21 -6.46
N TYR A 208 -16.24 6.34 -5.73
CA TYR A 208 -17.70 6.33 -5.72
C TYR A 208 -18.28 7.64 -5.19
N GLY A 209 -17.73 8.19 -4.09
CA GLY A 209 -18.15 9.49 -3.56
C GLY A 209 -17.98 10.62 -4.58
N TYR A 210 -16.85 10.66 -5.28
CA TYR A 210 -16.65 11.65 -6.35
C TYR A 210 -17.57 11.43 -7.55
N ALA A 211 -17.82 10.19 -7.97
CA ALA A 211 -18.75 9.90 -9.06
C ALA A 211 -20.17 10.40 -8.71
N ALA A 212 -20.64 10.15 -7.48
CA ALA A 212 -21.92 10.65 -7.00
C ALA A 212 -21.99 12.18 -7.03
N MET A 213 -20.93 12.86 -6.60
CA MET A 213 -20.84 14.33 -6.65
C MET A 213 -20.99 14.87 -8.09
N TRP A 214 -20.31 14.26 -9.07
CA TRP A 214 -20.44 14.66 -10.48
C TRP A 214 -21.85 14.42 -11.04
N LEU A 215 -22.51 13.34 -10.63
CA LEU A 215 -23.90 13.07 -11.01
C LEU A 215 -24.87 14.10 -10.41
N VAL A 216 -24.66 14.52 -9.16
CA VAL A 216 -25.44 15.58 -8.53
C VAL A 216 -25.26 16.91 -9.28
N PHE A 217 -24.04 17.28 -9.68
CA PHE A 217 -23.81 18.48 -10.49
C PHE A 217 -24.49 18.41 -11.86
N ALA A 218 -24.46 17.25 -12.53
CA ALA A 218 -25.20 17.05 -13.77
C ALA A 218 -26.72 17.26 -13.57
N LEU A 219 -27.29 16.69 -12.50
CA LEU A 219 -28.70 16.82 -12.17
C LEU A 219 -29.09 18.27 -11.85
N MET A 220 -28.27 18.98 -11.07
CA MET A 220 -28.46 20.40 -10.77
C MET A 220 -28.42 21.26 -12.04
N ALA A 221 -27.50 20.99 -12.96
CA ALA A 221 -27.41 21.70 -14.24
C ALA A 221 -28.65 21.48 -15.12
N VAL A 222 -29.17 20.25 -15.16
CA VAL A 222 -30.43 19.94 -15.86
C VAL A 222 -31.62 20.65 -15.20
N ALA A 223 -31.75 20.56 -13.87
CA ALA A 223 -32.84 21.21 -13.14
C ALA A 223 -32.83 22.73 -13.32
N TYR A 224 -31.64 23.35 -13.28
CA TYR A 224 -31.47 24.77 -13.60
C TYR A 224 -31.90 25.09 -15.04
N GLY A 225 -31.50 24.27 -16.00
CA GLY A 225 -31.89 24.42 -17.41
C GLY A 225 -33.41 24.37 -17.60
N LEU A 226 -34.08 23.42 -16.96
CA LEU A 226 -35.54 23.27 -17.00
C LEU A 226 -36.25 24.48 -16.35
N PHE A 227 -35.81 24.91 -15.19
CA PHE A 227 -36.40 26.06 -14.49
C PHE A 227 -36.20 27.38 -15.26
N ALA A 228 -35.01 27.58 -15.84
CA ALA A 228 -34.71 28.73 -16.69
C ALA A 228 -35.51 28.71 -18.01
N TRP A 229 -35.98 27.54 -18.44
CA TRP A 229 -36.88 27.39 -19.58
C TRP A 229 -38.34 27.67 -19.21
N GLN A 230 -38.83 27.20 -18.05
CA GLN A 230 -40.20 27.43 -17.57
C GLN A 230 -40.49 28.88 -17.16
N LYS A 231 -39.48 29.63 -16.70
CA LYS A 231 -39.60 31.05 -16.33
C LYS A 231 -39.61 32.02 -17.52
N LYS A 232 -39.75 31.52 -18.75
CA LYS A 232 -39.73 32.31 -19.99
C LYS A 232 -40.90 31.94 -20.88
#